data_AF-A0A7W8FP79-F1
#
_entry.id   AF-A0A7W8FP79-F1
#
_cell.length_a   1.000
_cell.length_b   1.000
_cell.length_c   1.000
_cell.angle_alpha   90.00
_cell.angle_beta   90.00
_cell.angle_gamma   90.00
#
_symmetry.space_group_name_H-M   'P 1'
#
loop_
_entity.id
_entity.type
_entity.pdbx_description
1 polymer ?
#
loop_
_entity_poly.entity_id
_entity_poly.type
_entity_poly.pdbx_seq_one_letter_code
_entity_poly.pdbx_strand_id
1 'polypeptide(L)'
;MNIPGSLTNEAVLTDPETIEWMGSRKDSDDGPRRPRIFGHTETISLLKTLIELQIGKQLPRPIIPGLELRTQRKIIKTVSAVEAAQKRSQRNRERAEQRRAKAAKGS
;
A
#
# COMPACT_ATOMS: atom_id res chain seq x y z
N MET A 1 -22.07 26.05 9.72
CA MET A 1 -21.34 27.01 8.87
C MET A 1 -20.32 26.23 8.07
N ASN A 2 -20.46 26.17 6.74
CA ASN A 2 -19.43 25.62 5.84
C ASN A 2 -18.60 26.80 5.30
N ILE A 3 -17.29 26.76 5.49
CA ILE A 3 -16.37 27.75 4.93
C ILE A 3 -16.13 27.37 3.45
N PRO A 4 -16.26 28.29 2.49
CA PRO A 4 -15.98 27.98 1.09
C PRO A 4 -14.51 27.55 0.93
N GLY A 5 -14.29 26.34 0.41
CA GLY A 5 -12.98 25.69 0.30
C GLY A 5 -12.71 24.60 1.35
N SER A 6 -13.56 24.44 2.37
CA SER A 6 -13.49 23.30 3.30
C SER A 6 -14.61 22.31 2.98
N LEU A 7 -14.29 21.26 2.22
CA LEU A 7 -15.12 20.05 2.19
C LEU A 7 -15.29 19.56 3.64
N THR A 8 -16.49 19.15 4.02
CA THR A 8 -16.70 18.48 5.32
C THR A 8 -15.75 17.29 5.41
N ASN A 9 -15.21 17.00 6.61
CA ASN A 9 -14.21 15.94 6.80
C ASN A 9 -14.58 14.60 6.14
N GLU A 10 -15.88 14.32 5.99
CA GLU A 10 -16.42 13.11 5.33
C GLU A 10 -16.40 13.19 3.79
N ALA A 11 -16.65 14.36 3.21
CA ALA A 11 -16.64 14.57 1.75
C ALA A 11 -15.20 14.50 1.17
N VAL A 12 -14.19 14.85 1.98
CA VAL A 12 -12.76 14.66 1.65
C VAL A 12 -12.40 13.18 1.50
N LEU A 13 -13.11 12.28 2.20
CA LEU A 13 -12.82 10.84 2.17
C LEU A 13 -13.35 10.15 0.92
N THR A 14 -14.27 10.78 0.20
CA THR A 14 -14.86 10.26 -1.04
C THR A 14 -14.36 10.97 -2.29
N ASP A 15 -13.54 12.01 -2.13
CA ASP A 15 -12.98 12.78 -3.24
C ASP A 15 -11.89 11.95 -3.98
N PRO A 16 -12.06 11.69 -5.30
CA PRO A 16 -11.11 10.90 -6.07
C PRO A 16 -9.67 11.45 -6.06
N GLU A 17 -9.51 12.78 -6.12
CA GLU A 17 -8.18 13.40 -6.14
C GLU A 17 -7.45 13.22 -4.81
N THR A 18 -8.17 13.41 -3.71
CA THR A 18 -7.65 13.16 -2.36
C THR A 18 -7.26 11.70 -2.16
N ILE A 19 -8.09 10.77 -2.64
CA ILE A 19 -7.82 9.33 -2.56
C ILE A 19 -6.56 8.95 -3.36
N GLU A 20 -6.39 9.48 -4.56
CA GLU A 20 -5.19 9.29 -5.39
C GLU A 20 -3.94 9.86 -4.70
N TRP A 21 -4.04 11.07 -4.15
CA TRP A 21 -2.96 11.69 -3.40
C TRP A 21 -2.55 10.85 -2.18
N MET A 22 -3.51 10.36 -1.40
CA MET A 22 -3.23 9.46 -0.27
C MET A 22 -2.61 8.13 -0.73
N GLY A 23 -3.12 7.57 -1.84
CA GLY A 23 -2.60 6.34 -2.45
C GLY A 23 -1.20 6.47 -3.05
N SER A 24 -0.75 7.69 -3.37
CA SER A 24 0.57 7.99 -3.95
C SER A 24 1.71 8.11 -2.93
N ARG A 25 1.38 8.31 -1.64
CA ARG A 25 2.36 8.47 -0.55
C ARG A 25 3.15 7.18 -0.29
N LYS A 26 4.36 7.29 0.26
CA LYS A 26 5.21 6.16 0.66
C LYS A 26 5.07 5.86 2.15
N ASP A 27 5.40 4.62 2.57
CA ASP A 27 5.29 4.23 3.99
C ASP A 27 6.29 5.02 4.84
N SER A 28 7.38 5.49 4.21
CA SER A 28 8.37 6.39 4.79
C SER A 28 7.83 7.77 5.10
N ASP A 29 6.84 8.25 4.32
CA ASP A 29 6.29 9.59 4.47
C ASP A 29 5.39 9.69 5.72
N ASP A 30 4.86 8.54 6.14
CA ASP A 30 4.02 8.39 7.33
C ASP A 30 4.84 8.11 8.61
N GLY A 31 6.10 7.71 8.50
CA GLY A 31 6.94 7.35 9.66
C GLY A 31 6.34 6.22 10.54
N PRO A 32 7.09 5.70 11.52
CA PRO A 32 6.59 4.67 12.42
C PRO A 32 5.60 5.21 13.46
N ARG A 33 5.50 6.53 13.63
CA ARG A 33 4.73 7.18 14.70
C ARG A 33 3.64 8.14 14.22
N ARG A 34 3.60 8.52 12.93
CA ARG A 34 2.58 9.48 12.50
C ARG A 34 1.29 8.75 12.16
N PRO A 35 0.16 9.18 12.75
CA PRO A 35 -1.12 8.62 12.41
C PRO A 35 -1.49 8.94 10.96
N ARG A 36 -1.92 7.89 10.27
CA ARG A 36 -1.97 7.79 8.80
C ARG A 36 -3.21 8.42 8.15
N ILE A 37 -3.94 9.25 8.90
CA ILE A 37 -5.31 9.64 8.53
C ILE A 37 -5.50 11.11 8.87
N PHE A 38 -6.21 11.80 7.98
CA PHE A 38 -6.66 13.16 8.21
C PHE A 38 -7.44 13.24 9.54
N GLY A 39 -6.98 14.09 10.46
CA GLY A 39 -7.62 14.28 11.76
C GLY A 39 -7.46 13.15 12.77
N HIS A 40 -6.67 12.10 12.50
CA HIS A 40 -6.24 11.15 13.53
C HIS A 40 -4.86 11.58 14.00
N THR A 41 -4.73 12.04 15.24
CA THR A 41 -3.46 12.43 15.86
C THR A 41 -3.04 11.38 16.88
N GLU A 42 -1.77 11.38 17.35
CA GLU A 42 -1.31 10.46 18.40
C GLU A 42 -2.20 10.55 19.64
N THR A 43 -2.64 11.77 19.98
CA THR A 43 -3.58 12.06 21.06
C THR A 43 -4.92 11.35 20.87
N ILE A 44 -5.47 11.36 19.66
CA ILE A 44 -6.76 10.71 19.36
C ILE A 44 -6.60 9.18 19.42
N SER A 45 -5.47 8.65 18.97
CA SER A 45 -5.16 7.21 19.11
C SER A 45 -5.10 6.79 20.58
N LEU A 46 -4.42 7.58 21.42
CA LEU A 46 -4.34 7.33 22.86
C LEU A 46 -5.71 7.39 23.53
N LEU A 47 -6.50 8.42 23.23
CA LEU A 47 -7.86 8.58 23.76
C LEU A 47 -8.76 7.40 23.37
N LYS A 48 -8.72 6.95 22.11
CA LYS A 48 -9.46 5.76 21.68
C LYS A 48 -9.05 4.52 22.45
N THR A 49 -7.76 4.28 22.64
CA THR A 49 -7.27 3.12 23.40
C THR A 49 -7.76 3.14 24.85
N LEU A 50 -7.76 4.31 25.50
CA LEU A 50 -8.28 4.44 26.86
C LEU A 50 -9.78 4.12 26.94
N ILE A 51 -10.57 4.58 25.96
CA ILE A 51 -11.99 4.29 25.88
C ILE A 51 -12.23 2.78 25.63
N GLU A 52 -11.46 2.15 24.75
CA GLU A 52 -11.56 0.71 24.47
C GLU A 52 -11.26 -0.14 25.70
N LEU A 53 -10.23 0.23 26.47
CA LEU A 53 -9.88 -0.42 27.73
C LEU A 53 -11.00 -0.28 28.77
N GLN A 54 -11.66 0.87 28.82
CA GLN A 54 -12.74 1.13 29.77
C GLN A 54 -14.04 0.41 29.41
N ILE A 55 -14.38 0.32 28.12
CA ILE A 55 -15.64 -0.27 27.64
C ILE A 55 -15.50 -1.79 27.36
N GLY A 56 -14.26 -2.29 27.23
CA GLY A 56 -13.98 -3.68 26.84
C GLY A 56 -14.41 -4.00 25.42
N LYS A 57 -14.69 -2.99 24.60
CA LYS A 57 -15.13 -3.12 23.21
C LYS A 57 -14.21 -2.33 22.29
N GLN A 58 -13.83 -2.94 21.18
CA GLN A 58 -13.02 -2.30 20.17
C GLN A 58 -13.84 -1.22 19.45
N LEU A 59 -13.28 -0.02 19.32
CA LEU A 59 -13.92 1.07 18.60
C LEU A 59 -13.63 0.93 17.10
N PRO A 60 -14.56 1.39 16.24
CA PRO A 60 -14.31 1.43 14.81
C PRO A 60 -13.05 2.26 14.54
N ARG A 61 -12.08 1.60 13.90
CA ARG A 61 -10.88 2.28 13.42
C ARG A 61 -11.27 3.06 12.16
N PRO A 62 -10.76 4.29 12.02
CA PRO A 62 -11.00 5.09 10.83
C PRO A 62 -10.50 4.35 9.57
N ILE A 63 -11.35 4.30 8.55
CA ILE A 63 -11.00 3.78 7.22
C ILE A 63 -10.08 4.82 6.57
N ILE A 64 -8.91 4.40 6.11
CA ILE A 64 -7.95 5.27 5.43
C ILE A 64 -8.31 5.29 3.93
N PRO A 65 -8.77 6.42 3.37
CA PRO A 65 -8.99 6.51 1.93
C PRO A 65 -7.66 6.28 1.19
N GLY A 66 -7.68 5.54 0.09
CA GLY A 66 -6.47 5.25 -0.69
C GLY A 66 -5.53 4.17 -0.14
N LEU A 67 -5.71 3.69 1.10
CA LEU A 67 -4.92 2.56 1.62
C LEU A 67 -5.17 1.28 0.84
N GLU A 68 -6.42 1.04 0.45
CA GLU A 68 -6.79 -0.10 -0.37
C GLU A 68 -6.14 -0.01 -1.76
N LEU A 69 -6.26 1.14 -2.44
CA LEU A 69 -5.59 1.41 -3.72
C LEU A 69 -4.07 1.22 -3.64
N ARG A 70 -3.46 1.69 -2.56
CA ARG A 70 -2.03 1.54 -2.30
C ARG A 70 -1.63 0.08 -2.10
N THR A 71 -2.47 -0.68 -1.39
CA THR A 71 -2.27 -2.12 -1.19
C THR A 71 -2.41 -2.88 -2.52
N GLN A 72 -3.42 -2.54 -3.33
CA GLN A 72 -3.61 -3.09 -4.68
C GLN A 72 -2.39 -2.78 -5.57
N ARG A 73 -1.89 -1.53 -5.58
CA ARG A 73 -0.67 -1.14 -6.32
C ARG A 73 0.57 -1.94 -5.89
N LYS A 74 0.74 -2.19 -4.58
CA LYS A 74 1.83 -3.04 -4.06
C LYS A 74 1.70 -4.49 -4.53
N ILE A 75 0.50 -5.04 -4.53
CA ILE A 75 0.23 -6.39 -5.04
C ILE A 75 0.63 -6.48 -6.52
N ILE A 76 0.13 -5.56 -7.36
CA ILE A 76 0.44 -5.51 -8.80
C ILE A 76 1.96 -5.41 -9.04
N LYS A 77 2.66 -4.54 -8.29
CA LYS A 77 4.12 -4.40 -8.39
C LYS A 77 4.85 -5.69 -8.01
N THR A 78 4.35 -6.42 -7.01
CA THR A 78 4.95 -7.69 -6.58
C THR A 78 4.74 -8.78 -7.63
N VAL A 79 3.51 -8.90 -8.14
CA VAL A 79 3.17 -9.86 -9.20
C VAL A 79 4.01 -9.63 -10.45
N SER A 80 4.08 -8.40 -10.94
CA SER A 80 4.91 -8.05 -12.11
C SER A 80 6.40 -8.35 -11.89
N ALA A 81 6.94 -8.12 -10.68
CA ALA A 81 8.32 -8.46 -10.35
C ALA A 81 8.57 -9.97 -10.37
N VAL A 82 7.62 -10.77 -9.86
CA VAL A 82 7.68 -12.24 -9.89
C VAL A 82 7.64 -12.76 -11.32
N GLU A 83 6.72 -12.26 -12.15
CA GLU A 83 6.65 -12.63 -13.57
C GLU A 83 7.95 -12.30 -14.32
N ALA A 84 8.53 -11.12 -14.07
CA ALA A 84 9.81 -10.73 -14.65
C ALA A 84 10.96 -11.63 -14.19
N ALA A 85 10.95 -12.09 -12.93
CA ALA A 85 11.93 -13.06 -12.42
C ALA A 85 11.77 -14.43 -13.09
N GLN A 86 10.53 -14.92 -13.23
CA GLN A 86 10.23 -16.18 -13.92
C GLN A 86 10.68 -16.16 -15.38
N LYS A 87 10.37 -15.08 -16.13
CA LYS A 87 10.81 -14.89 -17.52
C LYS A 87 12.33 -14.86 -17.66
N ARG A 88 13.06 -14.30 -16.69
CA ARG A 88 14.53 -14.32 -16.67
C ARG A 88 15.07 -15.72 -16.40
N SER A 89 14.46 -16.46 -15.48
CA SER A 89 14.83 -17.84 -15.16
C SER A 89 14.65 -18.76 -16.36
N GLN A 90 13.51 -18.67 -17.07
CA GLN A 90 13.24 -19.43 -18.29
C GLN A 90 14.28 -19.16 -19.37
N ARG A 91 14.54 -17.88 -19.68
CA ARG A 91 15.58 -17.49 -20.66
C ARG A 91 16.97 -18.01 -20.30
N ASN A 92 17.31 -18.05 -19.01
CA ASN A 92 18.60 -18.58 -18.58
C ASN A 92 18.67 -20.11 -18.73
N ARG A 93 17.58 -20.83 -18.47
CA ARG A 93 17.49 -22.28 -18.70
C ARG A 93 17.64 -22.62 -20.18
N GLU A 94 16.91 -21.93 -21.06
CA GLU A 94 17.01 -22.10 -22.52
C GLU A 94 18.44 -21.85 -23.01
N ARG A 95 19.11 -20.80 -22.52
CA ARG A 95 20.52 -20.52 -22.85
C ARG A 95 21.47 -21.61 -22.36
N ALA A 96 21.24 -22.17 -21.17
CA ALA A 96 22.05 -23.26 -20.63
C ALA A 96 21.87 -24.55 -21.44
N GLU A 97 20.64 -24.85 -21.83
CA GLU A 97 20.31 -26.00 -22.70
C GLU A 97 20.93 -25.87 -24.08
N GLN A 98 20.83 -24.68 -24.71
CA GLN A 98 21.50 -24.41 -25.99
C GLN A 98 23.02 -24.55 -25.90
N ARG A 99 23.63 -24.10 -24.80
CA ARG A 99 25.08 -24.28 -24.56
C ARG A 99 25.45 -25.76 -24.43
N ARG A 100 24.67 -26.54 -23.67
CA ARG A 100 24.87 -28.00 -23.53
C ARG A 100 24.71 -28.72 -24.86
N ALA A 101 23.69 -28.39 -25.65
CA ALA A 101 23.46 -28.99 -26.96
C ALA A 101 24.57 -28.66 -27.97
N LYS A 102 25.12 -27.44 -27.93
CA LYS A 102 26.30 -27.08 -28.75
C LYS A 102 27.56 -27.82 -28.33
N ALA A 103 27.81 -27.95 -27.02
CA ALA A 103 28.94 -28.71 -26.51
C ALA A 103 28.88 -30.20 -26.90
N ALA A 104 27.68 -30.80 -26.88
CA ALA A 104 27.47 -32.20 -27.27
C ALA A 104 27.65 -32.48 -28.77
N LYS A 105 27.53 -31.48 -29.65
CA LYS A 105 27.72 -31.62 -31.10
C LYS A 105 29.15 -31.30 -31.57
N GLY A 106 29.97 -30.72 -30.70
CA GLY A 106 31.38 -30.37 -30.97
C GLY A 106 32.38 -31.40 -30.47
N SER A 107 31.91 -32.53 -29.92
CA SER A 107 32.67 -33.74 -29.62
C SER A 107 32.32 -34.84 -30.60
#